data_AF-A0A6G3CV40-F1
#
_entry.id   AF-A0A6G3CV40-F1
#
_cell.length_a   1.000
_cell.length_b   1.000
_cell.length_c   1.000
_cell.angle_alpha   90.00
_cell.angle_beta   90.00
_cell.angle_gamma   90.00
#
_symmetry.space_group_name_H-M   'P 1'
#
loop_
_entity.id
_entity.type
_entity.pdbx_description
1 polymer ?
#
loop_
_entity_poly.entity_id
_entity_poly.type
_entity_poly.pdbx_seq_one_letter_code
_entity_poly.pdbx_strand_id
1 'polypeptide(L)'
;MRSNSRMREILRTTDLTGLSDQDIPPMFHEVMERGWSLTAAGGRVLTDLIPDVPGTYADRLSEETTINGRGMTDYDLPAAPDERTPLLVRRCLAYVCSCLRKAQEEFRDTRVKAYVSLSFADTEDALLTSNVTFCTPLPDVRPYIPDLEAVMDAAIAEISLEDCSDWP
;
A
#
# COMPACT_ATOMS: atom_id res chain seq x y z
N MET A 1 -8.66 10.09 -3.99
CA MET A 1 -8.14 8.73 -4.23
C MET A 1 -8.48 8.32 -5.65
N ARG A 2 -7.50 7.80 -6.40
CA ARG A 2 -7.70 7.27 -7.76
C ARG A 2 -7.84 5.75 -7.67
N SER A 3 -8.86 5.15 -8.28
CA SER A 3 -9.11 3.72 -8.18
C SER A 3 -9.88 3.16 -9.37
N ASN A 4 -9.80 1.86 -9.62
CA ASN A 4 -10.62 1.19 -10.62
C ASN A 4 -12.03 0.85 -10.10
N SER A 5 -12.91 0.38 -10.99
CA SER A 5 -14.31 0.09 -10.65
C SER A 5 -14.45 -0.94 -9.53
N ARG A 6 -13.64 -2.01 -9.55
CA ARG A 6 -13.64 -3.07 -8.54
C ARG A 6 -13.29 -2.55 -7.15
N MET A 7 -12.22 -1.76 -7.06
CA MET A 7 -11.82 -1.15 -5.79
C MET A 7 -12.87 -0.18 -5.26
N ARG A 8 -13.47 0.64 -6.12
CA ARG A 8 -14.58 1.53 -5.71
C ARG A 8 -15.76 0.77 -5.13
N GLU A 9 -16.10 -0.38 -5.71
CA GLU A 9 -17.18 -1.22 -5.20
C GLU A 9 -16.85 -1.80 -3.82
N ILE A 10 -15.65 -2.35 -3.65
CA ILE A 10 -15.16 -2.87 -2.36
C ILE A 10 -15.21 -1.78 -1.28
N LEU A 11 -14.71 -0.59 -1.57
CA LEU A 11 -14.67 0.51 -0.62
C LEU A 11 -16.07 1.04 -0.27
N ARG A 12 -17.01 1.00 -1.21
CA ARG A 12 -18.42 1.36 -0.96
C ARG A 12 -19.10 0.41 0.02
N THR A 13 -18.70 -0.86 0.04
CA THR A 13 -19.32 -1.89 0.89
C THR A 13 -18.55 -2.20 2.18
N THR A 14 -17.32 -1.67 2.31
CA THR A 14 -16.49 -1.86 3.50
C THR A 14 -16.80 -0.78 4.54
N ASP A 15 -17.07 -1.18 5.77
CA ASP A 15 -17.15 -0.23 6.88
C ASP A 15 -15.74 0.21 7.31
N LEU A 16 -15.44 1.49 7.05
CA LEU A 16 -14.18 2.13 7.41
C LEU A 16 -14.28 2.96 8.68
N THR A 17 -15.40 2.91 9.40
CA THR A 17 -15.55 3.63 10.66
C THR A 17 -14.53 3.12 11.68
N GLY A 18 -13.87 4.06 12.38
CA GLY A 18 -12.89 3.73 13.42
C GLY A 18 -11.65 3.01 12.88
N LEU A 19 -11.23 3.36 11.66
CA LEU A 19 -10.00 2.82 11.08
C LEU A 19 -8.82 3.33 11.91
N SER A 20 -7.97 2.44 12.40
CA SER A 20 -6.89 2.83 13.31
C SER A 20 -5.66 1.95 13.18
N ASP A 21 -4.59 2.32 13.88
CA ASP A 21 -3.38 1.52 13.94
C ASP A 21 -3.63 0.11 14.50
N GLN A 22 -4.74 -0.14 15.23
CA GLN A 22 -5.11 -1.48 15.70
C GLN A 22 -5.50 -2.43 14.56
N ASP A 23 -5.89 -1.89 13.40
CA ASP A 23 -6.15 -2.70 12.21
C ASP A 23 -4.85 -3.13 11.52
N ILE A 24 -3.68 -2.58 11.88
CA ILE A 24 -2.38 -2.93 11.27
C ILE A 24 -1.91 -4.28 11.83
N PRO A 25 -1.54 -5.27 10.99
CA PRO A 25 -1.03 -6.54 11.49
C PRO A 25 0.30 -6.35 12.23
N PRO A 26 0.57 -7.12 13.30
CA PRO A 26 1.75 -6.92 14.14
C PRO A 26 3.09 -6.83 13.41
N MET A 27 3.28 -7.62 12.34
CA MET A 27 4.53 -7.61 11.57
C MET A 27 4.80 -6.31 10.82
N PHE A 28 3.78 -5.47 10.63
CA PHE A 28 3.91 -4.17 9.98
C PHE A 28 4.10 -3.03 10.97
N HIS A 29 3.92 -3.25 12.27
CA HIS A 29 4.15 -2.22 13.28
C HIS A 29 5.61 -1.80 13.32
N GLU A 30 6.57 -2.73 13.33
CA GLU A 30 8.00 -2.40 13.34
C GLU A 30 8.37 -1.56 12.11
N VAL A 31 7.94 -1.99 10.93
CA VAL A 31 8.16 -1.26 9.66
C VAL A 31 7.59 0.16 9.72
N MET A 32 6.37 0.30 10.21
CA MET A 32 5.74 1.60 10.40
C MET A 32 6.50 2.43 11.45
N GLU A 33 6.83 1.86 12.61
CA GLU A 33 7.47 2.55 13.72
C GLU A 33 8.84 3.09 13.32
N ARG A 34 9.67 2.28 12.67
CA ARG A 34 10.98 2.68 12.15
C ARG A 34 10.89 3.78 11.09
N GLY A 35 9.78 3.82 10.37
CA GLY A 35 9.48 4.91 9.43
C GLY A 35 10.32 4.85 8.16
N TRP A 36 10.81 6.01 7.75
CA TRP A 36 11.33 6.22 6.40
C TRP A 36 12.80 6.62 6.39
N SER A 37 13.45 6.34 5.26
CA SER A 37 14.83 6.71 4.96
C SER A 37 14.92 7.24 3.53
N LEU A 38 15.93 8.07 3.28
CA LEU A 38 16.32 8.52 1.96
C LEU A 38 17.57 7.76 1.51
N THR A 39 17.49 7.03 0.40
CA THR A 39 18.65 6.30 -0.16
C THR A 39 19.62 7.26 -0.85
N ALA A 40 20.83 6.79 -1.14
CA ALA A 40 21.81 7.56 -1.90
C ALA A 40 21.34 7.90 -3.34
N ALA A 41 20.46 7.08 -3.91
CA ALA A 41 19.82 7.34 -5.20
C ALA A 41 18.60 8.28 -5.10
N GLY A 42 18.28 8.75 -3.89
CA GLY A 42 17.18 9.66 -3.61
C GLY A 42 15.82 8.98 -3.49
N GLY A 43 15.77 7.65 -3.44
CA GLY A 43 14.56 6.87 -3.17
C GLY A 43 14.09 7.05 -1.74
N ARG A 44 12.77 7.17 -1.57
CA ARG A 44 12.12 7.22 -0.26
C ARG A 44 11.63 5.83 0.09
N VAL A 45 12.27 5.22 1.06
CA VAL A 45 12.07 3.80 1.38
C VAL A 45 11.75 3.59 2.85
N LEU A 46 10.98 2.55 3.16
CA LEU A 46 10.72 2.13 4.52
C LEU A 46 11.99 1.54 5.12
N THR A 47 12.43 2.08 6.26
CA THR A 47 13.78 1.84 6.82
C THR A 47 14.03 0.36 7.11
N ASP A 48 13.07 -0.33 7.71
CA ASP A 48 13.19 -1.76 8.05
C ASP A 48 13.14 -2.68 6.82
N LEU A 49 12.79 -2.13 5.65
CA LEU A 49 12.67 -2.89 4.41
C LEU A 49 13.93 -2.80 3.53
N ILE A 50 14.90 -1.97 3.92
CA ILE A 50 16.16 -1.81 3.18
C ILE A 50 16.95 -3.12 3.29
N PRO A 51 17.34 -3.74 2.16
CA PRO A 51 18.14 -4.95 2.20
C PRO A 51 19.56 -4.68 2.69
N ASP A 52 20.13 -5.64 3.42
CA ASP A 52 21.53 -5.57 3.90
C ASP A 52 22.54 -5.42 2.76
N VAL A 53 22.24 -6.04 1.61
CA VAL A 53 23.04 -5.94 0.39
C VAL A 53 22.37 -4.95 -0.56
N PRO A 54 23.02 -3.84 -0.92
CA PRO A 54 22.47 -2.89 -1.88
C PRO A 54 22.14 -3.53 -3.23
N GLY A 55 20.90 -3.37 -3.67
CA GLY A 55 20.47 -3.75 -5.01
C GLY A 55 20.98 -2.75 -6.07
N THR A 56 20.96 -3.17 -7.33
CA THR A 56 21.10 -2.26 -8.48
C THR A 56 19.73 -2.05 -9.09
N TYR A 57 19.27 -0.80 -9.10
CA TYR A 57 17.96 -0.43 -9.64
C TYR A 57 18.15 0.45 -10.88
N ALA A 58 17.28 0.26 -11.87
CA ALA A 58 17.34 1.02 -13.12
C ALA A 58 17.05 2.52 -12.89
N ASP A 59 16.13 2.80 -11.98
CA ASP A 59 15.77 4.15 -11.56
C ASP A 59 15.20 4.14 -10.14
N ARG A 60 14.89 5.34 -9.64
CA ARG A 60 14.31 5.55 -8.31
C ARG A 60 12.96 4.86 -8.13
N LEU A 61 12.11 4.85 -9.16
CA LEU A 61 10.80 4.21 -9.07
C LEU A 61 10.95 2.69 -8.87
N SER A 62 11.89 2.09 -9.59
CA SER A 62 12.23 0.68 -9.47
C SER A 62 12.80 0.35 -8.10
N GLU A 63 13.65 1.23 -7.53
CA GLU A 63 14.14 1.11 -6.16
C GLU A 63 12.99 1.14 -5.14
N GLU A 64 12.17 2.20 -5.16
CA GLU A 64 11.09 2.40 -4.20
C GLU A 64 10.06 1.27 -4.26
N THR A 65 9.63 0.88 -5.46
CA THR A 65 8.60 -0.17 -5.63
C THR A 65 9.10 -1.56 -5.23
N THR A 66 10.38 -1.86 -5.49
CA THR A 66 11.01 -3.12 -5.06
C THR A 66 11.18 -3.17 -3.54
N ILE A 67 11.70 -2.10 -2.93
CA ILE A 67 11.98 -2.08 -1.50
C ILE A 67 10.70 -1.96 -0.68
N ASN A 68 9.75 -1.12 -1.08
CA ASN A 68 8.56 -0.80 -0.28
C ASN A 68 7.38 -1.76 -0.50
N GLY A 69 7.38 -2.57 -1.56
CA GLY A 69 6.26 -3.45 -1.90
C GLY A 69 6.14 -4.64 -0.95
N ARG A 70 5.00 -4.81 -0.28
CA ARG A 70 4.76 -5.93 0.65
C ARG A 70 3.34 -6.50 0.51
N GLY A 71 3.25 -7.82 0.50
CA GLY A 71 1.98 -8.54 0.62
C GLY A 71 1.42 -8.35 2.03
N MET A 72 0.16 -7.94 2.15
CA MET A 72 -0.48 -7.75 3.45
C MET A 72 -0.77 -9.10 4.09
N THR A 73 -0.50 -9.21 5.39
CA THR A 73 -0.78 -10.42 6.16
C THR A 73 -2.26 -10.75 6.16
N ASP A 74 -2.60 -11.98 5.78
CA ASP A 74 -3.99 -12.39 5.60
C ASP A 74 -4.25 -13.88 5.92
N TYR A 75 -3.27 -14.59 6.47
CA TYR A 75 -3.38 -16.02 6.83
C TYR A 75 -4.32 -16.28 8.01
N ASP A 76 -4.57 -15.26 8.84
CA ASP A 76 -5.46 -15.31 10.00
C ASP A 76 -6.88 -14.83 9.68
N LEU A 77 -7.11 -14.36 8.45
CA LEU A 77 -8.44 -13.92 8.01
C LEU A 77 -9.32 -15.12 7.61
N PRO A 78 -10.65 -15.02 7.76
CA PRO A 78 -11.59 -16.00 7.23
C PRO A 78 -11.39 -16.25 5.74
N ALA A 79 -11.80 -17.43 5.27
CA ALA A 79 -11.84 -17.74 3.84
C ALA A 79 -13.07 -17.13 3.14
N ALA A 80 -14.16 -16.91 3.88
CA ALA A 80 -15.41 -16.36 3.36
C ALA A 80 -15.20 -14.94 2.78
N PRO A 81 -15.48 -14.68 1.49
CA PRO A 81 -15.14 -13.40 0.86
C PRO A 81 -15.79 -12.16 1.50
N ASP A 82 -17.01 -12.30 1.99
CA ASP A 82 -17.80 -11.25 2.64
C ASP A 82 -17.23 -10.85 4.01
N GLU A 83 -16.59 -11.77 4.71
CA GLU A 83 -15.87 -11.49 5.97
C GLU A 83 -14.41 -11.07 5.71
N ARG A 84 -13.74 -11.72 4.76
CA ARG A 84 -12.32 -11.53 4.44
C ARG A 84 -12.03 -10.15 3.85
N THR A 85 -12.83 -9.75 2.85
CA THR A 85 -12.54 -8.56 2.04
C THR A 85 -12.51 -7.29 2.90
N PRO A 86 -13.52 -7.02 3.76
CA PRO A 86 -13.51 -5.83 4.62
C PRO A 86 -12.29 -5.79 5.55
N LEU A 87 -11.94 -6.91 6.18
CA LEU A 87 -10.79 -6.99 7.09
C LEU A 87 -9.47 -6.74 6.39
N LEU A 88 -9.28 -7.32 5.19
CA LEU A 88 -8.06 -7.15 4.41
C LEU A 88 -7.91 -5.70 3.92
N VAL A 89 -9.02 -5.07 3.50
CA VAL A 89 -9.03 -3.66 3.09
C VAL A 89 -8.67 -2.76 4.27
N ARG A 90 -9.29 -2.96 5.44
CA ARG A 90 -8.98 -2.18 6.64
C ARG A 90 -7.50 -2.26 7.02
N ARG A 91 -6.92 -3.46 7.01
CA ARG A 91 -5.46 -3.66 7.22
C ARG A 91 -4.61 -2.82 6.27
N CYS A 92 -4.93 -2.88 4.98
CA CYS A 92 -4.22 -2.12 3.96
C CYS A 92 -4.33 -0.61 4.20
N LEU A 93 -5.54 -0.10 4.42
CA LEU A 93 -5.77 1.33 4.56
C LEU A 93 -5.17 1.89 5.84
N ALA A 94 -5.28 1.17 6.97
CA ALA A 94 -4.64 1.56 8.22
C ALA A 94 -3.11 1.65 8.05
N TYR A 95 -2.49 0.61 7.48
CA TYR A 95 -1.04 0.59 7.24
C TYR A 95 -0.61 1.72 6.30
N VAL A 96 -1.33 1.90 5.19
CA VAL A 96 -1.07 2.97 4.21
C VAL A 96 -1.12 4.33 4.88
N CYS A 97 -2.19 4.63 5.63
CA CYS A 97 -2.35 5.95 6.22
C CYS A 97 -1.30 6.25 7.27
N SER A 98 -0.92 5.28 8.08
CA SER A 98 0.11 5.49 9.11
C SER A 98 1.51 5.64 8.50
N CYS A 99 1.82 4.88 7.45
CA CYS A 99 3.05 5.07 6.68
C CYS A 99 3.08 6.43 5.96
N LEU A 100 1.98 6.88 5.35
CA LEU A 100 1.92 8.18 4.66
C LEU A 100 2.04 9.36 5.62
N ARG A 101 1.42 9.29 6.82
CA ARG A 101 1.59 10.31 7.87
C ARG A 101 3.06 10.40 8.30
N LYS A 102 3.71 9.26 8.55
CA LYS A 102 5.15 9.22 8.88
C LYS A 102 6.03 9.70 7.74
N ALA A 103 5.66 9.44 6.48
CA ALA A 103 6.39 9.98 5.32
C ALA A 103 6.34 11.51 5.30
N GLN A 104 5.18 12.10 5.60
CA GLN A 104 5.02 13.55 5.69
C GLN A 104 5.83 14.13 6.86
N GLU A 105 5.85 13.45 8.00
CA GLU A 105 6.67 13.85 9.14
C GLU A 105 8.17 13.84 8.79
N GLU A 106 8.65 12.79 8.12
CA GLU A 106 10.06 12.66 7.75
C GLU A 106 10.47 13.65 6.65
N PHE A 107 9.71 13.70 5.55
CA PHE A 107 10.11 14.43 4.33
C PHE A 107 9.52 15.84 4.22
N ARG A 108 8.60 16.22 5.12
CA ARG A 108 7.91 17.52 5.14
C ARG A 108 7.16 17.85 3.84
N ASP A 109 6.67 16.82 3.14
CA ASP A 109 5.82 16.95 1.95
C ASP A 109 4.81 15.80 1.84
N THR A 110 3.92 15.85 0.84
CA THR A 110 2.87 14.83 0.60
C THR A 110 3.10 14.03 -0.70
N ARG A 111 4.36 13.93 -1.14
CA ARG A 111 4.69 13.36 -2.45
C ARG A 111 4.65 11.85 -2.50
N VAL A 112 4.85 11.16 -1.38
CA VAL A 112 4.72 9.70 -1.35
C VAL A 112 3.27 9.33 -1.60
N LYS A 113 3.04 8.39 -2.51
CA LYS A 113 1.75 7.75 -2.77
C LYS A 113 1.84 6.28 -2.42
N ALA A 114 0.71 5.71 -2.03
CA ALA A 114 0.56 4.28 -1.82
C ALA A 114 -0.31 3.67 -2.91
N TYR A 115 -0.02 2.43 -3.26
CA TYR A 115 -0.80 1.61 -4.17
C TYR A 115 -1.23 0.36 -3.41
N VAL A 116 -2.54 0.15 -3.34
CA VAL A 116 -3.14 -1.07 -2.79
C VAL A 116 -3.72 -1.84 -3.96
N SER A 117 -3.29 -3.09 -4.14
CA SER A 117 -3.92 -4.02 -5.07
C SER A 117 -4.48 -5.22 -4.32
N LEU A 118 -5.72 -5.61 -4.65
CA LEU A 118 -6.32 -6.87 -4.20
C LEU A 118 -6.53 -7.77 -5.41
N SER A 119 -6.10 -9.01 -5.30
CA SER A 119 -6.22 -10.02 -6.35
C SER A 119 -6.31 -11.40 -5.76
N PHE A 120 -6.94 -12.32 -6.47
CA PHE A 120 -7.03 -13.70 -6.03
C PHE A 120 -5.68 -14.41 -6.21
N ALA A 121 -5.27 -15.16 -5.19
CA ALA A 121 -4.08 -15.99 -5.25
C ALA A 121 -4.21 -17.03 -6.36
N ASP A 122 -3.09 -17.37 -6.99
CA ASP A 122 -2.99 -18.47 -7.95
C ASP A 122 -2.87 -19.82 -7.21
N THR A 123 -3.86 -20.10 -6.36
CA THR A 123 -3.96 -21.31 -5.53
C THR A 123 -5.32 -21.97 -5.72
N GLU A 124 -5.46 -23.24 -5.33
CA GLU A 124 -6.72 -23.98 -5.43
C GLU A 124 -7.87 -23.30 -4.67
N ASP A 125 -7.57 -22.68 -3.52
CA ASP A 125 -8.54 -21.97 -2.70
C ASP A 125 -8.86 -20.55 -3.22
N ALA A 126 -8.06 -20.05 -4.16
CA ALA A 126 -8.18 -18.73 -4.79
C ALA A 126 -8.55 -17.62 -3.81
N LEU A 127 -7.86 -17.54 -2.67
CA LEU A 127 -8.15 -16.55 -1.64
C LEU A 127 -7.81 -15.14 -2.12
N LEU A 128 -8.61 -14.16 -1.72
CA LEU A 128 -8.29 -12.76 -1.99
C LEU A 128 -7.07 -12.35 -1.15
N THR A 129 -6.01 -11.93 -1.82
CA THR A 129 -4.78 -11.41 -1.22
C THR A 129 -4.62 -9.94 -1.55
N SER A 130 -3.66 -9.26 -0.93
CA SER A 130 -3.36 -7.89 -1.27
C SER A 130 -1.89 -7.54 -1.18
N ASN A 131 -1.49 -6.53 -1.94
CA ASN A 131 -0.15 -5.96 -1.92
C ASN A 131 -0.23 -4.44 -1.72
N VAL A 132 0.61 -3.92 -0.84
CA VAL A 132 0.78 -2.48 -0.60
C VAL A 132 2.15 -2.09 -1.13
N THR A 133 2.22 -1.03 -1.92
CA THR A 133 3.48 -0.50 -2.46
C THR A 133 3.50 1.00 -2.32
N PHE A 134 4.63 1.57 -1.91
CA PHE A 134 4.81 3.01 -1.83
C PHE A 134 5.86 3.50 -2.81
N CYS A 135 5.58 4.60 -3.47
CA CYS A 135 6.56 5.30 -4.29
C CYS A 135 6.23 6.79 -4.42
N THR A 136 7.18 7.53 -4.94
CA THR A 136 7.12 8.98 -5.11
C THR A 136 6.98 9.31 -6.59
N PRO A 137 5.79 9.71 -7.08
CA PRO A 137 5.61 10.14 -8.46
C PRO A 137 6.59 11.25 -8.85
N LEU A 138 7.18 11.10 -10.03
CA LEU A 138 8.04 12.10 -10.66
C LEU A 138 7.34 12.69 -11.88
N PRO A 139 7.44 14.01 -12.11
CA PRO A 139 6.81 14.64 -13.27
C PRO A 139 7.19 14.01 -14.61
N ASP A 140 8.43 13.53 -14.73
CA ASP A 140 9.01 13.02 -15.98
C ASP A 140 9.12 11.49 -16.02
N VAL A 141 8.57 10.78 -15.03
CA VAL A 141 8.58 9.31 -15.00
C VAL A 141 7.16 8.80 -15.13
N ARG A 142 7.02 7.71 -15.89
CA ARG A 142 5.77 7.00 -16.01
C ARG A 142 5.24 6.62 -14.61
N PRO A 143 3.93 6.79 -14.32
CA PRO A 143 3.36 6.35 -13.06
C PRO A 143 3.62 4.86 -12.82
N TYR A 144 3.65 4.43 -11.55
CA TYR A 144 3.83 3.01 -11.21
C TYR A 144 2.78 2.14 -11.91
N ILE A 145 1.52 2.59 -11.89
CA ILE A 145 0.40 1.97 -12.62
C ILE A 145 -0.22 3.04 -13.53
N PRO A 146 0.20 3.13 -14.82
CA PRO A 146 -0.21 4.20 -15.73
C PRO A 146 -1.73 4.25 -15.97
N ASP A 147 -2.32 3.13 -16.36
CA ASP A 147 -3.75 3.01 -16.71
C ASP A 147 -4.50 2.24 -15.62
N LEU A 148 -4.32 2.68 -14.36
CA LEU A 148 -4.86 2.03 -13.17
C LEU A 148 -6.35 1.72 -13.29
N GLU A 149 -7.16 2.65 -13.83
CA GLU A 149 -8.60 2.46 -13.98
C GLU A 149 -8.99 1.39 -15.00
N ALA A 150 -8.10 1.05 -15.94
CA ALA A 150 -8.31 0.04 -16.96
C ALA A 150 -7.86 -1.36 -16.53
N VAL A 151 -7.25 -1.50 -15.34
CA VAL A 151 -6.87 -2.81 -14.80
C VAL A 151 -8.11 -3.61 -14.43
N MET A 152 -8.23 -4.81 -15.00
CA MET A 152 -9.43 -5.65 -14.93
C MET A 152 -9.28 -6.92 -14.09
N ASP A 153 -8.06 -7.35 -13.78
CA ASP A 153 -7.75 -8.59 -13.06
C ASP A 153 -7.61 -8.38 -11.54
N ALA A 154 -7.28 -7.16 -11.11
CA ALA A 154 -7.18 -6.77 -9.70
C ALA A 154 -8.13 -5.61 -9.34
N ALA A 155 -8.40 -5.42 -8.06
CA ALA A 155 -8.95 -4.18 -7.51
C ALA A 155 -7.78 -3.29 -7.06
N ILE A 156 -7.67 -2.07 -7.59
CA ILE A 156 -6.50 -1.21 -7.33
C ILE A 156 -6.92 0.20 -6.91
N ALA A 157 -6.24 0.75 -5.90
CA ALA A 157 -6.27 2.16 -5.51
C ALA A 157 -4.86 2.76 -5.46
N GLU A 158 -4.74 3.99 -5.91
CA GLU A 158 -3.66 4.92 -5.59
C GLU A 158 -4.18 5.91 -4.54
N ILE A 159 -3.47 6.00 -3.42
CA ILE A 159 -3.87 6.70 -2.21
C ILE A 159 -2.83 7.76 -1.86
N SER A 160 -3.30 8.98 -1.62
CA SER A 160 -2.48 10.07 -1.06
C SER A 160 -2.73 10.27 0.43
N LEU A 161 -1.90 11.09 1.07
CA LEU A 161 -2.15 11.50 2.45
C LEU A 161 -3.48 12.25 2.61
N GLU A 162 -3.90 13.03 1.60
CA GLU A 162 -5.18 13.75 1.66
C GLU A 162 -6.35 12.77 1.79
N ASP A 163 -6.30 11.64 1.07
CA ASP A 163 -7.33 10.61 1.10
C ASP A 163 -7.49 9.97 2.49
N CYS A 164 -6.39 9.87 3.25
CA CYS A 164 -6.39 9.35 4.61
C CYS A 164 -7.04 10.28 5.65
N SER A 165 -7.34 11.53 5.27
CA SER A 165 -8.06 12.48 6.12
C SER A 165 -9.58 12.32 5.99
N ASP A 166 -10.04 11.67 4.93
CA ASP A 166 -11.45 11.39 4.68
C ASP A 166 -11.93 10.10 5.38
N TRP A 167 -11.01 9.35 6.01
CA TRP A 167 -11.32 8.14 6.76
C TRP A 167 -11.21 8.41 8.27
N PRO A 168 -12.31 8.21 9.02
CA PRO A 168 -12.41 8.61 10.43
C PRO A 168 -11.64 7.71 11.39
#